data_AF-A0A660ZSC5-F1
#
_entry.id   AF-A0A660ZSC5-F1
#
_cell.length_a   1.000
_cell.length_b   1.000
_cell.length_c   1.000
_cell.angle_alpha   90.00
_cell.angle_beta   90.00
_cell.angle_gamma   90.00
#
_symmetry.space_group_name_H-M   'P 1'
#
loop_
_entity.id
_entity.type
_entity.pdbx_description
1 polymer ?
#
loop_
_entity_poly.entity_id
_entity_poly.type
_entity_poly.pdbx_seq_one_letter_code
_entity_poly.pdbx_strand_id
1 'polypeptide(L)'
;VSSFTIQSDADQQDLLPHEQLVLDGLFASGETTVTTDDLKEKFYAKIPAIRDALYDRLVQKKLVAGNPQTVRRKTVGMGVFAGLVTGIGGFLWATFQGAVLPNAAVLPIFSAIVTFALFAGFARAMPRQTRIGVQAVSWARGFEEFADRVEGDRFDRDAARDIFETLLPYAMALSVATKWSRKFEGVYDEQHPGWYVGPSHGMHNFSTVAFQNSLHDTMSKAGESLASSPRSSGSSGSGGGGFSGGGGGGGGGGSW
;
A
#
# COMPACT_ATOMS: atom_id res chain seq x y z
N VAL A 1 2.80 26.91 1.54
CA VAL A 1 1.98 26.26 0.49
C VAL A 1 2.94 25.61 -0.48
N SER A 2 2.88 24.29 -0.65
CA SER A 2 3.71 23.58 -1.64
C SER A 2 3.00 23.61 -2.98
N SER A 3 3.74 23.91 -4.06
CA SER A 3 3.23 23.89 -5.43
C SER A 3 3.90 22.77 -6.22
N PHE A 4 3.12 22.11 -7.08
CA PHE A 4 3.58 21.15 -8.05
C PHE A 4 3.64 21.85 -9.40
N THR A 5 4.77 21.80 -10.09
CA THR A 5 4.92 22.35 -11.44
C THR A 5 5.43 21.25 -12.35
N ILE A 6 4.77 21.05 -13.50
CA ILE A 6 5.29 20.15 -14.53
C ILE A 6 6.46 20.87 -15.22
N GLN A 7 7.67 20.32 -15.09
CA GLN A 7 8.82 20.68 -15.92
C GLN A 7 9.07 19.54 -16.90
N SER A 8 8.36 19.49 -18.02
CA SER A 8 8.65 18.52 -19.09
C SER A 8 7.96 18.85 -20.41
N ASP A 9 8.78 19.01 -21.46
CA ASP A 9 8.50 18.84 -22.90
C ASP A 9 8.73 17.39 -23.38
N ALA A 10 8.95 16.42 -22.46
CA ALA A 10 9.23 15.03 -22.81
C ALA A 10 7.94 14.22 -23.02
N ASP A 11 7.92 13.51 -24.15
CA ASP A 11 6.88 12.64 -24.70
C ASP A 11 5.84 12.10 -23.70
N GLN A 12 4.69 12.76 -23.62
CA GLN A 12 3.45 12.20 -23.06
C GLN A 12 2.97 10.94 -23.81
N GLN A 13 3.65 10.54 -24.91
CA GLN A 13 3.24 9.49 -25.82
C GLN A 13 3.46 8.07 -25.31
N ASP A 14 4.27 7.85 -24.25
CA ASP A 14 4.54 6.50 -23.70
C ASP A 14 4.29 6.34 -22.19
N LEU A 15 3.37 7.15 -21.65
CA LEU A 15 2.97 7.05 -20.24
C LEU A 15 2.10 5.82 -19.99
N LEU A 16 2.35 5.10 -18.89
CA LEU A 16 1.53 3.96 -18.49
C LEU A 16 0.12 4.44 -18.08
N PRO A 17 -0.93 3.59 -18.22
CA PRO A 17 -2.32 4.02 -17.95
C PRO A 17 -2.56 4.58 -16.54
N HIS A 18 -1.84 4.07 -15.53
CA HIS A 18 -1.95 4.60 -14.16
C HIS A 18 -1.17 5.91 -13.96
N GLU A 19 -0.09 6.12 -14.72
CA GLU A 19 0.69 7.36 -14.68
C GLU A 19 -0.09 8.50 -15.32
N GLN A 20 -0.78 8.22 -16.44
CA GLN A 20 -1.72 9.14 -17.06
C GLN A 20 -2.82 9.55 -16.08
N LEU A 21 -3.45 8.60 -15.39
CA LEU A 21 -4.50 8.89 -14.41
C LEU A 21 -4.01 9.71 -13.21
N VAL A 22 -2.76 9.52 -12.79
CA VAL A 22 -2.14 10.33 -11.74
C VAL A 22 -1.88 11.74 -12.23
N LEU A 23 -1.33 11.91 -13.44
CA LEU A 23 -1.08 13.21 -14.05
C LEU A 23 -2.38 13.98 -14.30
N ASP A 24 -3.40 13.34 -14.87
CA ASP A 24 -4.73 13.92 -15.06
C ASP A 24 -5.41 14.29 -13.73
N GLY A 25 -5.11 13.54 -12.68
CA GLY A 25 -5.61 13.82 -11.33
C GLY A 25 -4.89 15.02 -10.68
N LEU A 26 -3.58 15.15 -10.88
CA LEU A 26 -2.74 16.20 -10.31
C LEU A 26 -2.84 17.52 -11.09
N PHE A 27 -3.03 17.45 -12.41
CA PHE A 27 -3.11 18.58 -13.31
C PHE A 27 -4.44 18.49 -14.03
N ALA A 28 -5.44 19.22 -13.52
CA ALA A 28 -6.69 19.39 -14.26
C ALA A 28 -6.34 19.93 -15.65
N SER A 29 -6.87 19.29 -16.69
CA SER A 29 -6.54 19.48 -18.11
C SER A 29 -6.20 20.95 -18.47
N GLY A 30 -4.90 21.27 -18.49
CA GLY A 30 -4.36 22.58 -18.90
C GLY A 30 -3.55 23.37 -17.86
N GLU A 31 -3.56 22.99 -16.58
CA GLU A 31 -2.77 23.70 -15.56
C GLU A 31 -1.32 23.18 -15.46
N THR A 32 -0.35 24.08 -15.57
CA THR A 32 1.09 23.75 -15.47
C THR A 32 1.62 23.78 -14.04
N THR A 33 0.92 24.47 -13.14
CA THR A 33 1.28 24.61 -11.73
C THR A 33 0.02 24.49 -10.88
N VAL A 34 0.02 23.57 -9.92
CA VAL A 34 -1.13 23.31 -9.03
C VAL A 34 -0.65 23.37 -7.59
N THR A 35 -1.39 24.04 -6.71
CA THR A 35 -1.03 24.11 -5.30
C THR A 35 -1.63 22.96 -4.50
N THR A 36 -1.03 22.67 -3.35
CA THR A 36 -1.53 21.66 -2.40
C THR A 36 -2.96 21.97 -1.94
N ASP A 37 -3.38 23.23 -1.96
CA ASP A 37 -4.73 23.66 -1.57
C ASP A 37 -5.76 23.39 -2.68
N ASP A 38 -5.37 23.47 -3.96
CA ASP A 38 -6.26 23.24 -5.11
C ASP A 38 -6.66 21.77 -5.25
N LEU A 39 -5.75 20.86 -4.86
CA LEU A 39 -5.90 19.41 -4.90
C LEU A 39 -6.64 18.84 -3.70
N LYS A 40 -6.67 19.60 -2.60
CA LYS A 40 -7.36 19.26 -1.37
C LYS A 40 -8.83 18.96 -1.66
N GLU A 41 -9.36 17.88 -1.12
CA GLU A 41 -10.77 17.47 -1.28
C GLU A 41 -11.23 17.08 -2.70
N LYS A 42 -10.39 17.25 -3.74
CA LYS A 42 -10.70 16.88 -5.14
C LYS A 42 -9.97 15.62 -5.60
N PHE A 43 -8.69 15.49 -5.24
CA PHE A 43 -7.85 14.38 -5.71
C PHE A 43 -8.32 13.01 -5.17
N TYR A 44 -8.87 12.96 -3.96
CA TYR A 44 -9.39 11.73 -3.34
C TYR A 44 -10.37 10.96 -4.24
N ALA A 45 -11.20 11.66 -5.02
CA ALA A 45 -12.17 11.04 -5.93
C ALA A 45 -11.51 10.24 -7.08
N LYS A 46 -10.26 10.54 -7.41
CA LYS A 46 -9.50 9.87 -8.48
C LYS A 46 -8.70 8.66 -7.97
N ILE A 47 -8.46 8.57 -6.66
CA ILE A 47 -7.68 7.48 -6.03
C ILE A 47 -8.20 6.07 -6.38
N PRO A 48 -9.52 5.78 -6.34
CA PRO A 48 -10.02 4.44 -6.66
C PRO A 48 -9.66 3.99 -8.08
N ALA A 49 -9.83 4.86 -9.07
CA ALA A 49 -9.52 4.57 -10.47
C ALA A 49 -8.02 4.32 -10.69
N ILE A 50 -7.16 5.14 -10.08
CA ILE A 50 -5.70 4.97 -10.11
C ILE A 50 -5.31 3.61 -9.51
N ARG A 51 -5.91 3.27 -8.36
CA ARG A 51 -5.64 2.01 -7.65
C ARG A 51 -6.05 0.79 -8.48
N ASP A 52 -7.20 0.85 -9.14
CA ASP A 52 -7.69 -0.25 -9.98
C ASP A 52 -6.77 -0.45 -11.20
N ALA A 53 -6.39 0.63 -11.90
CA ALA A 53 -5.44 0.57 -13.01
C ALA A 53 -4.06 0.01 -12.59
N LEU A 54 -3.57 0.37 -11.40
CA LEU A 54 -2.35 -0.20 -10.83
C LEU A 54 -2.49 -1.71 -10.57
N TYR A 55 -3.59 -2.15 -9.96
CA TYR A 55 -3.81 -3.58 -9.71
C TYR A 55 -3.96 -4.38 -11.00
N ASP A 56 -4.65 -3.84 -12.00
CA ASP A 56 -4.78 -4.48 -13.31
C ASP A 56 -3.41 -4.68 -13.97
N ARG A 57 -2.50 -3.71 -13.84
CA ARG A 57 -1.13 -3.84 -14.32
C ARG A 57 -0.33 -4.88 -13.54
N LEU A 58 -0.50 -4.97 -12.21
CA LEU A 58 0.15 -6.00 -11.40
C LEU A 58 -0.33 -7.42 -11.76
N VAL A 59 -1.62 -7.56 -12.08
CA VAL A 59 -2.19 -8.82 -12.59
C VAL A 59 -1.68 -9.13 -13.99
N GLN A 60 -1.60 -8.14 -14.88
CA GLN A 60 -1.03 -8.30 -16.23
C GLN A 60 0.44 -8.73 -16.20
N LYS A 61 1.23 -8.18 -15.26
CA LYS A 61 2.62 -8.59 -15.00
C LYS A 61 2.73 -9.94 -14.28
N LYS A 62 1.62 -10.64 -14.01
CA LYS A 62 1.55 -11.95 -13.31
C LYS A 62 2.19 -11.94 -11.91
N LEU A 63 2.40 -10.76 -11.33
CA LEU A 63 2.92 -10.59 -9.97
C LEU A 63 1.88 -11.00 -8.92
N VAL A 64 0.60 -10.97 -9.29
CA VAL A 64 -0.52 -11.43 -8.45
C VAL A 64 -1.35 -12.43 -9.25
N ALA A 65 -1.82 -13.52 -8.62
CA ALA A 65 -2.50 -14.62 -9.34
C ALA A 65 -3.93 -14.27 -9.78
N GLY A 66 -4.44 -13.15 -9.27
CA GLY A 66 -5.77 -12.63 -9.53
C GLY A 66 -6.07 -11.49 -8.55
N ASN A 67 -7.01 -10.62 -8.91
CA ASN A 67 -7.42 -9.50 -8.05
C ASN A 67 -7.85 -10.03 -6.67
N PRO A 68 -7.18 -9.63 -5.56
CA PRO A 68 -7.47 -10.10 -4.20
C PRO A 68 -8.93 -9.88 -3.78
N GLN A 69 -9.59 -8.86 -4.32
CA GLN A 69 -11.00 -8.58 -4.05
C GLN A 69 -11.94 -9.62 -4.67
N THR A 70 -11.62 -10.12 -5.88
CA THR A 70 -12.44 -11.11 -6.57
C THR A 70 -12.30 -12.49 -5.92
N VAL A 71 -11.10 -12.85 -5.45
CA VAL A 71 -10.87 -14.07 -4.68
C VAL A 71 -11.61 -14.00 -3.35
N ARG A 72 -11.48 -12.88 -2.61
CA ARG A 72 -12.20 -12.69 -1.33
C ARG A 72 -13.71 -12.76 -1.51
N ARG A 73 -14.26 -12.12 -2.57
CA ARG A 73 -15.70 -12.16 -2.87
C ARG A 73 -16.18 -13.56 -3.27
N LYS A 74 -15.39 -14.32 -4.04
CA LYS A 74 -15.71 -15.71 -4.41
C LYS A 74 -15.67 -16.64 -3.19
N THR A 75 -14.66 -16.52 -2.33
CA THR A 75 -14.55 -17.37 -1.13
C THR A 75 -15.64 -17.07 -0.10
N VAL A 76 -15.98 -15.78 0.10
CA VAL A 76 -17.12 -15.40 0.95
C VAL A 76 -18.43 -15.90 0.36
N GLY A 77 -18.65 -15.73 -0.96
CA GLY A 77 -19.84 -16.25 -1.63
C GLY A 77 -19.99 -17.78 -1.53
N MET A 78 -18.88 -18.51 -1.66
CA MET A 78 -18.86 -19.97 -1.47
C MET A 78 -19.14 -20.38 -0.02
N GLY A 79 -18.66 -19.61 0.97
CA GLY A 79 -18.97 -19.81 2.37
C GLY A 79 -20.44 -19.56 2.72
N VAL A 80 -21.06 -18.53 2.14
CA VAL A 80 -22.51 -18.27 2.28
C VAL A 80 -23.32 -19.41 1.65
N PHE A 81 -22.94 -19.85 0.45
CA PHE A 81 -23.62 -20.96 -0.22
C PHE A 81 -23.51 -22.26 0.58
N ALA A 82 -22.31 -22.63 1.04
CA ALA A 82 -22.10 -23.81 1.87
C ALA A 82 -22.89 -23.74 3.19
N GLY A 83 -22.90 -22.58 3.86
CA GLY A 83 -23.69 -22.36 5.07
C GLY A 83 -25.19 -22.53 4.84
N LEU A 84 -25.72 -22.02 3.73
CA LEU A 84 -27.14 -22.19 3.36
C LEU A 84 -27.48 -23.65 3.06
N VAL A 85 -26.63 -24.36 2.30
CA VAL A 85 -26.83 -25.78 1.98
C VAL A 85 -26.86 -26.63 3.25
N THR A 86 -25.90 -26.43 4.16
CA THR A 86 -25.83 -27.19 5.42
C THR A 86 -26.99 -26.83 6.36
N GLY A 87 -27.36 -25.54 6.46
CA GLY A 87 -28.46 -25.09 7.30
C GLY A 87 -29.84 -25.58 6.82
N ILE A 88 -30.13 -25.44 5.52
CA ILE A 88 -31.39 -25.89 4.91
C ILE A 88 -31.45 -27.42 4.89
N GLY A 89 -30.36 -28.10 4.52
CA GLY A 89 -30.28 -29.56 4.51
C GLY A 89 -30.45 -30.16 5.91
N GLY A 90 -29.81 -29.59 6.92
CA GLY A 90 -29.95 -30.03 8.31
C GLY A 90 -31.36 -29.79 8.87
N PHE A 91 -32.00 -28.68 8.50
CA PHE A 91 -33.39 -28.38 8.88
C PHE A 91 -34.40 -29.35 8.23
N LEU A 92 -34.25 -29.63 6.93
CA LEU A 92 -35.11 -30.58 6.22
C LEU A 92 -34.94 -32.01 6.76
N TRP A 93 -33.71 -32.41 7.11
CA TRP A 93 -33.44 -33.71 7.71
C TRP A 93 -34.02 -33.84 9.13
N ALA A 94 -33.88 -32.81 9.97
CA ALA A 94 -34.42 -32.80 11.32
C ALA A 94 -35.96 -32.81 11.35
N THR A 95 -36.60 -32.07 10.45
CA THR A 95 -38.08 -32.07 10.31
C THR A 95 -38.60 -33.41 9.76
N PHE A 96 -37.88 -34.04 8.83
CA PHE A 96 -38.21 -35.40 8.37
C PHE A 96 -38.13 -36.46 9.49
N GLN A 97 -37.20 -36.30 10.43
CA GLN A 97 -37.06 -37.16 11.63
C GLN A 97 -38.11 -36.88 12.72
N GLY A 98 -39.04 -35.94 12.50
CA GLY A 98 -40.10 -35.61 13.45
C GLY A 98 -39.67 -34.69 14.60
N ALA A 99 -38.53 -33.99 14.47
CA ALA A 99 -38.12 -33.03 15.49
C ALA A 99 -39.04 -31.81 15.51
N VAL A 100 -39.51 -31.43 16.70
CA VAL A 100 -40.30 -30.22 16.94
C VAL A 100 -39.41 -29.00 17.20
N LEU A 101 -39.93 -27.80 16.90
CA LEU A 101 -39.27 -26.55 17.28
C LEU A 101 -39.21 -26.45 18.81
N PRO A 102 -38.07 -26.03 19.41
CA PRO A 102 -36.95 -25.32 18.78
C PRO A 102 -35.75 -26.19 18.36
N ASN A 103 -35.69 -27.46 18.78
CA ASN A 103 -34.51 -28.33 18.59
C ASN A 103 -34.19 -28.60 17.11
N ALA A 104 -35.22 -28.64 16.24
CA ALA A 104 -35.06 -28.82 14.80
C ALA A 104 -34.32 -27.66 14.10
N ALA A 105 -34.27 -26.46 14.71
CA ALA A 105 -33.65 -25.27 14.13
C ALA A 105 -32.29 -24.94 14.76
N VAL A 106 -32.08 -25.22 16.05
CA VAL A 106 -30.87 -24.78 16.79
C VAL A 106 -29.60 -25.45 16.26
N LEU A 107 -29.59 -26.78 16.08
CA LEU A 107 -28.42 -27.52 15.59
C LEU A 107 -28.00 -27.14 14.15
N PRO A 108 -28.90 -27.06 13.15
CA PRO A 108 -28.52 -26.69 11.79
C PRO A 108 -28.06 -25.23 11.71
N ILE A 109 -28.70 -24.29 12.43
CA ILE A 109 -28.26 -22.89 12.47
C ILE A 109 -26.85 -22.78 13.06
N PHE A 110 -26.56 -23.50 14.15
CA PHE A 110 -25.22 -23.51 14.73
C PHE A 110 -24.18 -24.09 13.76
N SER A 111 -24.51 -25.19 13.05
CA SER A 111 -23.62 -25.78 12.05
C SER A 111 -23.36 -24.85 10.85
N ALA A 112 -24.37 -24.09 10.41
CA ALA A 112 -24.25 -23.12 9.34
C ALA A 112 -23.37 -21.93 9.75
N ILE A 113 -23.52 -21.45 10.99
CA ILE A 113 -22.69 -20.37 11.56
C ILE A 113 -21.23 -20.84 11.69
N VAL A 114 -20.99 -22.05 12.19
CA VAL A 114 -19.63 -22.61 12.31
C VAL A 114 -18.99 -22.81 10.94
N THR A 115 -19.74 -23.33 9.96
CA THR A 115 -19.26 -23.48 8.57
C THR A 115 -18.92 -22.12 7.97
N PHE A 116 -19.82 -21.13 8.11
CA PHE A 116 -19.57 -19.78 7.64
C PHE A 116 -18.35 -19.15 8.32
N ALA A 117 -18.20 -19.31 9.63
CA ALA A 117 -17.07 -18.78 10.39
C ALA A 117 -15.74 -19.40 9.96
N LEU A 118 -15.71 -20.72 9.72
CA LEU A 118 -14.53 -21.40 9.18
C LEU A 118 -14.18 -20.87 7.79
N PHE A 119 -15.14 -20.81 6.87
CA PHE A 119 -14.90 -20.28 5.53
C PHE A 119 -14.48 -18.80 5.55
N ALA A 120 -15.08 -17.97 6.41
CA ALA A 120 -14.72 -16.56 6.55
C ALA A 120 -13.31 -16.39 7.14
N GLY A 121 -12.93 -17.22 8.12
CA GLY A 121 -11.59 -17.24 8.69
C GLY A 121 -10.53 -17.64 7.66
N PHE A 122 -10.76 -18.76 6.94
CA PHE A 122 -9.85 -19.24 5.91
C PHE A 122 -9.84 -18.36 4.65
N ALA A 123 -10.92 -17.63 4.35
CA ALA A 123 -10.96 -16.66 3.25
C ALA A 123 -9.92 -15.54 3.42
N ARG A 124 -9.61 -15.16 4.65
CA ARG A 124 -8.57 -14.16 4.93
C ARG A 124 -7.16 -14.69 4.67
N ALA A 125 -6.97 -16.01 4.77
CA ALA A 125 -5.68 -16.69 4.61
C ALA A 125 -5.43 -17.23 3.18
N MET A 126 -6.42 -17.15 2.28
CA MET A 126 -6.34 -17.69 0.91
C MET A 126 -6.01 -16.71 -0.25
N PRO A 127 -5.22 -15.61 -0.10
CA PRO A 127 -4.65 -14.97 -1.28
C PRO A 127 -3.57 -15.89 -1.88
N ARG A 128 -3.85 -16.57 -2.99
CA ARG A 128 -2.83 -17.33 -3.73
C ARG A 128 -1.85 -16.34 -4.36
N GLN A 129 -0.68 -16.15 -3.74
CA GLN A 129 0.42 -15.41 -4.35
C GLN A 129 1.02 -16.26 -5.49
N THR A 130 1.29 -15.69 -6.66
CA THR A 130 2.00 -16.41 -7.73
C THR A 130 3.45 -16.65 -7.30
N ARG A 131 4.11 -17.64 -7.91
CA ARG A 131 5.55 -17.86 -7.72
C ARG A 131 6.38 -16.59 -8.02
N ILE A 132 5.98 -15.83 -9.04
CA ILE A 132 6.62 -14.57 -9.44
C ILE A 132 6.39 -13.49 -8.37
N GLY A 133 5.17 -13.39 -7.82
CA GLY A 133 4.86 -12.47 -6.73
C GLY A 133 5.67 -12.75 -5.46
N VAL A 134 5.78 -14.02 -5.07
CA VAL A 134 6.62 -14.43 -3.93
C VAL A 134 8.08 -14.05 -4.17
N GLN A 135 8.60 -14.24 -5.38
CA GLN A 135 9.97 -13.86 -5.73
C GLN A 135 10.20 -12.34 -5.66
N ALA A 136 9.24 -11.54 -6.15
CA ALA A 136 9.31 -10.09 -6.06
C ALA A 136 9.30 -9.62 -4.60
N VAL A 137 8.44 -10.20 -3.76
CA VAL A 137 8.40 -9.90 -2.32
C VAL A 137 9.69 -10.34 -1.63
N SER A 138 10.25 -11.51 -1.98
CA SER A 138 11.53 -11.94 -1.42
C SER A 138 12.68 -11.01 -1.82
N TRP A 139 12.67 -10.50 -3.06
CA TRP A 139 13.65 -9.51 -3.51
C TRP A 139 13.52 -8.20 -2.75
N ALA A 140 12.29 -7.70 -2.56
CA ALA A 140 12.04 -6.51 -1.77
C ALA A 140 12.50 -6.66 -0.31
N ARG A 141 12.23 -7.81 0.32
CA ARG A 141 12.71 -8.12 1.67
C ARG A 141 14.23 -8.28 1.73
N GLY A 142 14.82 -8.91 0.72
CA GLY A 142 16.28 -9.02 0.62
C GLY A 142 16.94 -7.66 0.49
N PHE A 143 16.33 -6.73 -0.26
CA PHE A 143 16.78 -5.35 -0.33
C PHE A 143 16.62 -4.62 1.01
N GLU A 144 15.51 -4.81 1.73
CA GLU A 144 15.32 -4.25 3.07
C GLU A 144 16.42 -4.75 4.04
N GLU A 145 16.72 -6.04 4.02
CA GLU A 145 17.78 -6.64 4.83
C GLU A 145 19.17 -6.14 4.41
N PHE A 146 19.40 -5.97 3.10
CA PHE A 146 20.62 -5.36 2.57
C PHE A 146 20.75 -3.91 3.04
N ALA A 147 19.69 -3.10 2.93
CA ALA A 147 19.67 -1.70 3.35
C ALA A 147 19.90 -1.53 4.86
N ASP A 148 19.45 -2.48 5.67
CA ASP A 148 19.68 -2.48 7.11
C ASP A 148 21.13 -2.85 7.48
N ARG A 149 21.72 -3.81 6.74
CA ARG A 149 23.07 -4.33 7.03
C ARG A 149 24.22 -3.60 6.35
N VAL A 150 23.97 -2.95 5.21
CA VAL A 150 25.04 -2.32 4.45
C VAL A 150 25.67 -1.18 5.26
N GLU A 151 26.97 -1.01 5.09
CA GLU A 151 27.73 0.10 5.64
C GLU A 151 28.30 0.86 4.44
N GLY A 152 27.96 2.15 4.29
CA GLY A 152 28.37 2.96 3.14
C GLY A 152 29.90 3.09 3.02
N ASP A 153 30.62 2.96 4.15
CA ASP A 153 32.08 3.02 4.24
C ASP A 153 32.81 1.79 3.64
N ARG A 154 32.07 0.76 3.22
CA ARG A 154 32.65 -0.43 2.57
C ARG A 154 32.91 -0.25 1.07
N PHE A 155 32.38 0.81 0.46
CA PHE A 155 32.51 1.08 -0.96
C PHE A 155 33.41 2.29 -1.17
N ASP A 156 34.10 2.32 -2.32
CA ASP A 156 34.71 3.55 -2.80
C ASP A 156 33.64 4.64 -2.91
N ARG A 157 33.98 5.90 -2.57
CA ARG A 157 32.99 6.99 -2.49
C ARG A 157 32.19 7.18 -3.77
N ASP A 158 32.83 7.02 -4.93
CA ASP A 158 32.18 7.16 -6.23
C ASP A 158 31.12 6.07 -6.44
N ALA A 159 31.43 4.83 -6.06
CA ALA A 159 30.49 3.72 -6.10
C ALA A 159 29.37 3.89 -5.05
N ALA A 160 29.70 4.40 -3.86
CA ALA A 160 28.72 4.68 -2.82
C ALA A 160 27.69 5.74 -3.26
N ARG A 161 28.13 6.77 -4.01
CA ARG A 161 27.23 7.77 -4.63
C ARG A 161 26.28 7.13 -5.64
N ASP A 162 26.81 6.37 -6.59
CA ASP A 162 26.01 5.72 -7.64
C ASP A 162 24.97 4.74 -7.05
N ILE A 163 25.39 3.95 -6.06
CA ILE A 163 24.52 3.04 -5.32
C ILE A 163 23.43 3.82 -4.55
N PHE A 164 23.80 4.91 -3.88
CA PHE A 164 22.85 5.74 -3.16
C PHE A 164 21.79 6.33 -4.11
N GLU A 165 22.19 6.94 -5.21
CA GLU A 165 21.27 7.59 -6.17
C GLU A 165 20.35 6.58 -6.84
N THR A 166 20.90 5.43 -7.27
CA THR A 166 20.13 4.39 -7.96
C THR A 166 19.10 3.72 -7.04
N LEU A 167 19.45 3.52 -5.76
CA LEU A 167 18.62 2.74 -4.83
C LEU A 167 17.72 3.59 -3.93
N LEU A 168 17.92 4.92 -3.87
CA LEU A 168 17.11 5.82 -3.06
C LEU A 168 15.59 5.74 -3.35
N PRO A 169 15.12 5.69 -4.62
CA PRO A 169 13.70 5.55 -4.91
C PRO A 169 13.08 4.26 -4.35
N TYR A 170 13.83 3.16 -4.40
CA TYR A 170 13.40 1.87 -3.87
C TYR A 170 13.36 1.87 -2.34
N ALA A 171 14.35 2.49 -1.70
CA ALA A 171 14.38 2.66 -0.25
C ALA A 171 13.20 3.52 0.25
N MET A 172 12.78 4.53 -0.52
CA MET A 172 11.60 5.34 -0.21
C MET A 172 10.32 4.53 -0.33
N ALA A 173 10.18 3.75 -1.41
CA ALA A 173 9.00 2.89 -1.63
C ALA A 173 8.84 1.82 -0.54
N LEU A 174 9.94 1.35 0.05
CA LEU A 174 9.96 0.36 1.13
C LEU A 174 9.98 0.99 2.54
N SER A 175 9.87 2.32 2.66
CA SER A 175 9.89 3.04 3.94
C SER A 175 11.18 2.83 4.76
N VAL A 176 12.30 2.51 4.12
CA VAL A 176 13.62 2.31 4.76
C VAL A 176 14.62 3.43 4.45
N ALA A 177 14.21 4.43 3.66
CA ALA A 177 15.08 5.50 3.20
C ALA A 177 15.77 6.30 4.33
N THR A 178 15.16 6.48 5.50
CA THR A 178 15.83 7.16 6.63
C THR A 178 17.05 6.39 7.14
N LYS A 179 16.94 5.06 7.25
CA LYS A 179 18.07 4.20 7.64
C LYS A 179 19.13 4.21 6.54
N TRP A 180 18.70 4.06 5.29
CA TRP A 180 19.55 4.09 4.11
C TRP A 180 20.36 5.39 4.03
N SER A 181 19.73 6.56 4.11
CA SER A 181 20.41 7.86 4.06
C SER A 181 21.44 8.04 5.16
N ARG A 182 21.21 7.50 6.36
CA ARG A 182 22.18 7.53 7.47
C ARG A 182 23.42 6.68 7.17
N LYS A 183 23.27 5.55 6.48
CA LYS A 183 24.40 4.67 6.13
C LYS A 183 25.32 5.27 5.08
N PHE A 184 24.81 6.17 4.24
CA PHE A 184 25.54 6.89 3.20
C PHE A 184 25.76 8.37 3.59
N GLU A 185 25.73 8.69 4.88
CA GLU A 185 26.07 10.03 5.37
C GLU A 185 27.55 10.32 5.10
N GLY A 186 27.85 11.55 4.67
CA GLY A 186 29.21 11.98 4.32
C GLY A 186 29.69 11.60 2.91
N VAL A 187 28.90 10.84 2.15
CA VAL A 187 29.24 10.43 0.76
C VAL A 187 29.31 11.62 -0.21
N TYR A 188 28.65 12.74 0.13
CA TYR A 188 28.63 14.00 -0.63
C TYR A 188 29.36 15.15 0.08
N ASP A 189 30.27 14.85 1.02
CA ASP A 189 31.03 15.89 1.72
C ASP A 189 32.01 16.66 0.82
N GLU A 190 32.46 16.04 -0.28
CA GLU A 190 33.43 16.67 -1.20
C GLU A 190 32.77 17.17 -2.49
N GLN A 191 31.64 16.57 -2.88
CA GLN A 191 30.94 16.87 -4.13
C GLN A 191 29.44 16.72 -3.90
N HIS A 192 28.64 17.69 -4.37
CA HIS A 192 27.19 17.63 -4.31
C HIS A 192 26.60 16.83 -5.49
N PRO A 193 25.42 16.22 -5.35
CA PRO A 193 24.76 15.54 -6.46
C PRO A 193 24.44 16.53 -7.58
N GLY A 194 24.75 16.18 -8.83
CA GLY A 194 24.55 17.08 -9.98
C GLY A 194 23.09 17.38 -10.29
N TRP A 195 22.16 16.55 -9.82
CA TRP A 195 20.72 16.75 -9.93
C TRP A 195 20.15 17.64 -8.82
N TYR A 196 20.88 17.84 -7.71
CA TYR A 196 20.39 18.58 -6.56
C TYR A 196 20.72 20.07 -6.67
N VAL A 197 19.68 20.90 -6.74
CA VAL A 197 19.80 22.36 -6.75
C VAL A 197 19.30 22.91 -5.41
N GLY A 198 20.23 23.35 -4.56
CA GLY A 198 19.92 23.97 -3.27
C GLY A 198 20.38 25.44 -3.23
N PRO A 199 19.90 26.22 -2.25
CA PRO A 199 20.40 27.58 -2.04
C PRO A 199 21.92 27.55 -1.81
N SER A 200 22.71 28.06 -2.75
CA SER A 200 24.20 27.99 -2.72
C SER A 200 24.85 28.93 -1.69
N HIS A 201 24.09 29.36 -0.68
CA HIS A 201 24.55 30.34 0.30
C HIS A 201 25.21 29.64 1.49
N GLY A 202 26.46 29.24 1.28
CA GLY A 202 27.43 28.97 2.35
C GLY A 202 27.54 27.52 2.78
N MET A 203 28.75 26.97 2.63
CA MET A 203 29.41 25.98 3.52
C MET A 203 28.62 24.76 4.03
N HIS A 204 27.49 24.41 3.42
CA HIS A 204 26.71 23.24 3.80
C HIS A 204 26.72 22.26 2.63
N ASN A 205 27.59 21.26 2.76
CA ASN A 205 27.59 20.09 1.91
C ASN A 205 26.22 19.40 1.95
N PHE A 206 25.84 18.74 0.86
CA PHE A 206 24.58 18.02 0.77
C PHE A 206 24.51 16.91 1.84
N SER A 207 23.58 17.03 2.79
CA SER A 207 23.32 15.98 3.78
C SER A 207 22.20 15.06 3.27
N THR A 208 22.55 13.79 3.07
CA THR A 208 21.61 12.72 2.67
C THR A 208 20.46 12.57 3.66
N VAL A 209 20.73 12.74 4.97
CA VAL A 209 19.73 12.63 6.05
C VAL A 209 18.81 13.86 6.05
N ALA A 210 19.35 15.07 5.95
CA ALA A 210 18.54 16.28 5.93
C ALA A 210 17.64 16.34 4.69
N PHE A 211 18.18 15.98 3.53
CA PHE A 211 17.41 15.84 2.29
C PHE A 211 16.26 14.85 2.45
N GLN A 212 16.55 13.66 2.99
CA GLN A 212 15.54 12.62 3.15
C GLN A 212 14.44 13.03 4.13
N ASN A 213 14.77 13.70 5.23
CA ASN A 213 13.78 14.18 6.18
C ASN A 213 12.88 15.26 5.55
N SER A 214 13.48 16.24 4.87
CA SER A 214 12.71 17.30 4.18
C SER A 214 11.79 16.73 3.10
N LEU A 215 12.28 15.74 2.34
CA LEU A 215 11.52 15.07 1.29
C LEU A 215 10.36 14.26 1.89
N HIS A 216 10.62 13.49 2.94
CA HIS A 216 9.60 12.72 3.65
C HIS A 216 8.50 13.61 4.22
N ASP A 217 8.85 14.73 4.85
CA ASP A 217 7.89 15.69 5.41
C ASP A 217 7.03 16.34 4.32
N THR A 218 7.66 16.70 3.20
CA THR A 218 6.97 17.34 2.07
C THR A 218 5.99 16.36 1.42
N MET A 219 6.43 15.12 1.18
CA MET A 219 5.60 14.08 0.59
C MET A 219 4.48 13.63 1.51
N SER A 220 4.73 13.56 2.83
CA SER A 220 3.69 13.22 3.81
C SER A 220 2.59 14.28 3.87
N LYS A 221 2.96 15.56 3.88
CA LYS A 221 2.00 16.68 3.83
C LYS A 221 1.22 16.72 2.52
N ALA A 222 1.90 16.47 1.40
CA ALA A 222 1.25 16.34 0.10
C ALA A 222 0.24 15.20 0.11
N GLY A 223 0.65 14.01 0.57
CA GLY A 223 -0.22 12.83 0.68
C GLY A 223 -1.44 13.09 1.56
N GLU A 224 -1.29 13.77 2.69
CA GLU A 224 -2.40 14.16 3.56
C GLU A 224 -3.38 15.09 2.85
N SER A 225 -2.89 16.09 2.10
CA SER A 225 -3.76 16.98 1.35
C SER A 225 -4.48 16.27 0.21
N LEU A 226 -3.76 15.44 -0.56
CA LEU A 226 -4.32 14.67 -1.68
C LEU A 226 -5.37 13.64 -1.25
N ALA A 227 -5.19 13.04 -0.08
CA ALA A 227 -6.11 12.07 0.49
C ALA A 227 -7.25 12.72 1.31
N SER A 228 -7.21 14.02 1.53
CA SER A 228 -8.24 14.73 2.29
C SER A 228 -9.58 14.72 1.56
N SER A 229 -10.66 14.59 2.33
CA SER A 229 -12.04 14.66 1.86
C SER A 229 -12.81 15.68 2.70
N PRO A 230 -13.84 16.35 2.14
CA PRO A 230 -14.63 17.33 2.89
C PRO A 230 -15.15 16.72 4.19
N ARG A 231 -15.00 17.44 5.31
CA ARG A 231 -15.63 17.03 6.58
C ARG A 231 -17.13 17.15 6.40
N SER A 232 -17.85 16.04 6.38
CA SER A 232 -19.31 16.04 6.29
C SER A 232 -19.90 16.79 7.50
N SER A 233 -20.49 17.96 7.24
CA SER A 233 -21.34 18.66 8.20
C SER A 233 -22.76 18.09 8.12
N GLY A 234 -23.12 17.20 9.06
CA GLY A 234 -24.53 16.87 9.31
C GLY A 234 -24.86 15.45 9.76
N SER A 235 -25.44 15.39 10.98
CA SER A 235 -26.53 14.48 11.39
C SER A 235 -26.27 12.98 11.58
N SER A 236 -26.26 12.59 12.86
CA SER A 236 -26.80 11.35 13.47
C SER A 236 -27.42 10.27 12.57
N GLY A 237 -26.96 9.03 12.71
CA GLY A 237 -27.69 7.83 12.27
C GLY A 237 -26.86 6.56 12.13
N SER A 238 -26.97 5.67 13.13
CA SER A 238 -26.86 4.20 13.07
C SER A 238 -25.56 3.51 12.56
N GLY A 239 -24.81 2.95 13.52
CA GLY A 239 -24.30 1.57 13.52
C GLY A 239 -23.61 1.00 12.28
N GLY A 240 -22.28 0.89 12.33
CA GLY A 240 -21.55 0.10 11.34
C GLY A 240 -20.04 0.04 11.53
N GLY A 241 -19.58 -0.87 12.39
CA GLY A 241 -18.32 -1.63 12.28
C GLY A 241 -17.02 -0.89 11.92
N GLY A 242 -16.24 -0.55 12.95
CA GLY A 242 -14.81 -0.25 12.82
C GLY A 242 -14.03 -0.99 13.91
N PHE A 243 -13.56 -2.21 13.61
CA PHE A 243 -12.56 -2.83 14.45
C PHE A 243 -11.19 -2.29 14.03
N SER A 244 -10.69 -1.37 14.86
CA SER A 244 -9.31 -0.94 14.91
C SER A 244 -8.40 -2.15 15.08
N GLY A 245 -7.69 -2.51 14.02
CA GLY A 245 -6.56 -3.43 14.09
C GLY A 245 -5.43 -2.74 14.85
N GLY A 246 -5.37 -2.98 16.15
CA GLY A 246 -4.27 -2.57 17.01
C GLY A 246 -2.95 -3.18 16.54
N GLY A 247 -1.90 -2.38 16.60
CA GLY A 247 -0.53 -2.82 16.34
C GLY A 247 -0.10 -3.91 17.31
N GLY A 248 0.48 -4.98 16.77
CA GLY A 248 1.24 -5.96 17.51
C GLY A 248 2.71 -5.81 17.14
N GLY A 249 3.49 -5.18 18.03
CA GLY A 249 4.94 -5.21 17.98
C GLY A 249 5.46 -6.58 18.40
N GLY A 250 6.36 -7.14 17.60
CA GLY A 250 7.10 -8.35 17.91
C GLY A 250 8.58 -8.05 18.06
N GLY A 251 9.03 -7.87 19.30
CA GLY A 251 10.40 -8.20 19.72
C GLY A 251 10.31 -9.56 20.42
N GLY A 252 11.12 -10.56 20.08
CA GLY A 252 12.57 -10.54 20.25
C GLY A 252 12.87 -11.35 21.52
N GLY A 253 13.02 -12.66 21.36
CA GLY A 253 13.37 -13.59 22.45
C GLY A 253 14.34 -14.63 21.93
N GLY A 254 15.62 -14.42 22.24
CA GLY A 254 16.71 -15.35 21.96
C GLY A 254 16.95 -16.35 23.10
N SER A 255 17.71 -17.38 22.73
CA SER A 255 18.53 -18.30 23.54
C SER A 255 17.90 -18.94 24.78
N TRP A 256 17.55 -20.23 24.64
CA TRP A 256 18.31 -21.41 25.12
C TRP A 256 17.68 -22.67 24.53
#